data_AF-A0A2V5UY46-F1
#
_entry.id   AF-A0A2V5UY46-F1
#
_cell.length_a   1.000
_cell.length_b   1.000
_cell.length_c   1.000
_cell.angle_alpha   90.00
_cell.angle_beta   90.00
_cell.angle_gamma   90.00
#
_symmetry.space_group_name_H-M   'P 1'
#
loop_
_entity.id
_entity.type
_entity.pdbx_description
1 polymer ?
#
loop_
_entity_poly.entity_id
_entity_poly.type
_entity_poly.pdbx_seq_one_letter_code
_entity_poly.pdbx_strand_id
1 'polypeptide(L)'
;MQNNSDGAESIPFLLFGDKRKNNPKMSWAWPFKARVGNGHDEGNNRCPACDARPDFLCVGAQKGGTSWLYQQLGSHPDFWMPPIKELHYFDKLSRTKAAPPRPRDERDLCFMEGIRSLSGQSHIDLENYARLFEPKGSLLSGDISPTYSMLNDEIIERIVSYFPNLKVIFLARDPVDRAWSQLSMGVRLGMISPFDVTDIEEVIQNLLNPGVLSLSHPSKIVARWKRYVRPDRFRTYFFDDLERNPTELRRSILHFLGSDPEKPSGRLKADYNSDAGRKKLRLTDKVRAHIARFFKDELRACATSSVSSPSWSTILISLSRVTGSPEPWPEPVHRYNKETRSPSTVIAPCVRSIPHANGSKD
;
A
#
# COMPACT_ATOMS: atom_id res chain seq x y z
N MET A 1 52.05 1.39 40.44
CA MET A 1 51.57 0.83 41.72
C MET A 1 50.17 0.27 41.49
N GLN A 2 49.99 -1.00 41.87
CA GLN A 2 48.74 -1.75 42.08
C GLN A 2 47.55 -0.89 42.58
N ASN A 3 46.25 -1.21 42.45
CA ASN A 3 45.52 -2.48 42.28
C ASN A 3 44.00 -2.15 42.08
N ASN A 4 43.26 -3.06 41.42
CA ASN A 4 41.99 -3.73 41.79
C ASN A 4 40.97 -3.04 42.75
N SER A 5 39.65 -3.22 42.71
CA SER A 5 38.70 -4.13 42.03
C SER A 5 37.26 -3.82 42.52
N ASP A 6 36.24 -4.38 41.83
CA ASP A 6 34.87 -4.73 42.28
C ASP A 6 33.90 -3.59 42.69
N GLY A 7 32.57 -3.60 42.48
CA GLY A 7 31.59 -4.57 41.98
C GLY A 7 30.17 -4.16 42.45
N ALA A 8 29.12 -4.70 41.80
CA ALA A 8 27.67 -4.72 42.16
C ALA A 8 26.79 -3.47 41.85
N GLU A 9 25.85 -3.53 40.89
CA GLU A 9 24.40 -3.92 40.95
C GLU A 9 23.50 -2.65 40.92
N SER A 10 22.33 -2.48 40.28
CA SER A 10 21.43 -3.25 39.41
C SER A 10 20.33 -2.31 38.81
N ILE A 11 20.10 -2.37 37.47
CA ILE A 11 18.84 -2.39 36.63
C ILE A 11 17.59 -1.53 37.01
N PRO A 12 16.72 -1.01 36.09
CA PRO A 12 16.86 -0.40 34.74
C PRO A 12 16.02 0.89 34.53
N PHE A 13 16.36 1.71 33.53
CA PHE A 13 15.43 2.72 32.98
C PHE A 13 15.02 2.32 31.55
N LEU A 14 13.71 2.13 31.35
CA LEU A 14 13.09 1.79 30.07
C LEU A 14 13.13 2.98 29.10
N LEU A 15 13.97 2.79 28.08
CA LEU A 15 13.88 3.19 26.68
C LEU A 15 12.60 3.93 26.24
N PHE A 16 12.76 5.10 25.61
CA PHE A 16 12.61 5.27 24.16
C PHE A 16 13.32 6.56 23.72
N GLY A 17 14.60 6.42 23.39
CA GLY A 17 15.43 7.46 22.77
C GLY A 17 15.58 7.25 21.27
N ASP A 18 15.46 8.36 20.56
CA ASP A 18 15.82 8.65 19.16
C ASP A 18 16.76 7.64 18.48
N LYS A 19 16.31 7.08 17.35
CA LYS A 19 17.19 6.48 16.33
C LYS A 19 16.79 6.95 14.94
N ARG A 20 17.26 8.14 14.57
CA ARG A 20 17.87 8.34 13.24
C ARG A 20 18.94 7.26 13.02
N LYS A 21 18.62 6.19 12.29
CA LYS A 21 19.61 5.30 11.68
C LYS A 21 19.15 4.86 10.28
N ASN A 22 19.94 5.30 9.30
CA ASN A 22 20.27 4.64 8.03
C ASN A 22 19.22 3.71 7.42
N ASN A 23 18.56 4.21 6.38
CA ASN A 23 17.96 3.39 5.34
C ASN A 23 19.07 2.49 4.76
N PRO A 24 19.03 1.15 4.90
CA PRO A 24 20.06 0.32 4.30
C PRO A 24 19.89 0.40 2.78
N LYS A 25 20.93 0.88 2.09
CA LYS A 25 21.07 0.68 0.65
C LYS A 25 20.94 -0.82 0.38
N MET A 26 19.82 -1.21 -0.22
CA MET A 26 19.69 -2.53 -0.84
C MET A 26 20.84 -2.65 -1.84
N SER A 27 21.77 -3.57 -1.57
CA SER A 27 22.86 -3.90 -2.48
C SER A 27 22.31 -4.91 -3.48
N TRP A 28 22.26 -4.51 -4.75
CA TRP A 28 21.72 -5.29 -5.85
C TRP A 28 22.87 -5.95 -6.59
N ALA A 29 23.26 -7.15 -6.17
CA ALA A 29 24.25 -7.96 -6.89
C ALA A 29 23.54 -8.89 -7.90
N TRP A 30 24.03 -8.86 -9.14
CA TRP A 30 23.41 -9.48 -10.33
C TRP A 30 24.30 -10.61 -10.86
N PRO A 31 23.80 -11.83 -11.07
CA PRO A 31 24.41 -12.74 -12.03
C PRO A 31 23.63 -12.70 -13.35
N PHE A 32 24.30 -12.25 -14.40
CA PHE A 32 23.85 -12.36 -15.78
C PHE A 32 23.88 -13.84 -16.20
N LYS A 33 22.74 -14.44 -16.52
CA LYS A 33 22.66 -15.54 -17.50
C LYS A 33 21.37 -15.42 -18.30
N ALA A 34 21.41 -14.60 -19.35
CA ALA A 34 20.57 -14.86 -20.51
C ALA A 34 21.11 -16.14 -21.16
N ARG A 35 20.42 -17.27 -21.01
CA ARG A 35 20.67 -18.44 -21.86
C ARG A 35 19.78 -18.34 -23.08
N VAL A 36 20.42 -18.05 -24.21
CA VAL A 36 19.92 -18.38 -25.55
C VAL A 36 19.74 -19.91 -25.59
N GLY A 37 18.52 -20.35 -25.85
CA GLY A 37 18.20 -21.78 -25.92
C GLY A 37 18.90 -22.44 -27.11
N ASN A 38 19.77 -23.40 -26.85
CA ASN A 38 20.07 -24.49 -27.78
C ASN A 38 19.42 -25.74 -27.22
N GLY A 39 18.55 -26.34 -28.04
CA GLY A 39 17.76 -27.51 -27.67
C GLY A 39 18.60 -28.76 -27.53
N HIS A 40 18.24 -29.59 -26.57
CA HIS A 40 18.37 -31.03 -26.64
C HIS A 40 17.17 -31.61 -25.89
N ASP A 41 16.44 -32.45 -26.61
CA ASP A 41 15.17 -33.05 -26.26
C ASP A 41 15.46 -34.40 -25.60
N GLU A 42 15.12 -34.56 -24.31
CA GLU A 42 14.98 -35.87 -23.68
C GLU A 42 13.84 -35.86 -22.66
N GLY A 43 12.75 -36.53 -23.03
CA GLY A 43 11.99 -37.41 -22.13
C GLY A 43 11.26 -36.75 -20.95
N ASN A 44 10.28 -35.88 -21.22
CA ASN A 44 9.17 -35.73 -20.28
C ASN A 44 7.89 -35.41 -21.04
N ASN A 45 6.84 -36.18 -20.78
CA ASN A 45 5.53 -36.07 -21.40
C ASN A 45 4.83 -34.79 -20.90
N ARG A 46 5.36 -33.62 -21.28
CA ARG A 46 4.85 -32.30 -20.91
C ARG A 46 3.88 -31.86 -21.99
N CYS A 47 2.65 -31.55 -21.57
CA CYS A 47 1.71 -30.82 -22.41
C CYS A 47 2.41 -29.56 -22.96
N PRO A 48 2.16 -29.20 -24.23
CA PRO A 48 2.80 -28.04 -24.86
C PRO A 48 2.61 -26.82 -23.96
N ALA A 49 3.73 -26.18 -23.62
CA ALA A 49 3.86 -25.20 -22.54
C ALA A 49 2.72 -24.18 -22.56
N CYS A 50 1.73 -24.39 -21.69
CA CYS A 50 0.86 -23.32 -21.25
C CYS A 50 1.78 -22.28 -20.61
N ASP A 51 1.67 -21.03 -21.06
CA ASP A 51 2.54 -19.93 -20.65
C ASP A 51 2.62 -19.84 -19.10
N ALA A 52 3.76 -20.29 -18.58
CA ALA A 52 4.16 -20.34 -17.17
C ALA A 52 4.36 -18.94 -16.58
N ARG A 53 3.36 -18.07 -16.66
CA ARG A 53 3.46 -16.64 -16.29
C ARG A 53 2.10 -16.09 -15.84
N PRO A 54 2.07 -15.01 -15.05
CA PRO A 54 0.81 -14.34 -14.76
C PRO A 54 0.23 -13.71 -16.03
N ASP A 55 -1.09 -13.82 -16.19
CA ASP A 55 -1.83 -13.16 -17.27
C ASP A 55 -2.10 -11.69 -16.93
N PHE A 56 -2.19 -11.37 -15.64
CA PHE A 56 -2.43 -10.01 -15.19
C PHE A 56 -1.81 -9.67 -13.83
N LEU A 57 -1.64 -8.37 -13.59
CA LEU A 57 -1.43 -7.77 -12.27
C LEU A 57 -2.57 -6.83 -11.92
N CYS A 58 -3.08 -6.91 -10.69
CA CYS A 58 -3.87 -5.83 -10.11
C CYS A 58 -3.00 -5.05 -9.12
N VAL A 59 -2.50 -3.89 -9.57
CA VAL A 59 -1.42 -3.16 -8.90
C VAL A 59 -1.94 -2.21 -7.83
N GLY A 60 -3.25 -2.04 -7.71
CA GLY A 60 -3.82 -1.09 -6.77
C GLY A 60 -5.28 -0.79 -7.04
N ALA A 61 -5.88 0.13 -6.30
CA ALA A 61 -5.31 0.74 -5.09
C ALA A 61 -5.71 -0.05 -3.84
N GLN A 62 -4.87 0.00 -2.80
CA GLN A 62 -5.31 -0.45 -1.48
C GLN A 62 -6.55 0.36 -1.08
N LYS A 63 -7.59 -0.34 -0.60
CA LYS A 63 -8.93 0.20 -0.31
C LYS A 63 -9.79 0.55 -1.52
N GLY A 64 -9.37 0.14 -2.73
CA GLY A 64 -10.12 0.31 -3.98
C GLY A 64 -10.95 -0.91 -4.43
N GLY A 65 -11.11 -1.94 -3.61
CA GLY A 65 -11.92 -3.12 -3.97
C GLY A 65 -11.12 -4.33 -4.50
N THR A 66 -9.81 -4.38 -4.28
CA THR A 66 -8.95 -5.49 -4.75
C THR A 66 -9.28 -6.85 -4.10
N SER A 67 -9.78 -6.86 -2.86
CA SER A 67 -10.27 -8.09 -2.22
C SER A 67 -11.54 -8.62 -2.89
N TRP A 68 -12.45 -7.74 -3.29
CA TRP A 68 -13.63 -8.11 -4.07
C TRP A 68 -13.20 -8.74 -5.39
N LEU A 69 -12.29 -8.10 -6.13
CA LEU A 69 -11.79 -8.63 -7.39
C LEU A 69 -11.19 -10.04 -7.23
N TYR A 70 -10.33 -10.22 -6.24
CA TYR A 70 -9.73 -11.53 -5.96
C TYR A 70 -10.78 -12.62 -5.71
N GLN A 71 -11.83 -12.32 -4.93
CA GLN A 71 -12.92 -13.26 -4.66
C GLN A 71 -13.77 -13.55 -5.90
N GLN A 72 -14.10 -12.53 -6.70
CA GLN A 72 -14.87 -12.71 -7.93
C GLN A 72 -14.11 -13.60 -8.93
N LEU A 73 -12.84 -13.31 -9.18
CA LEU A 73 -12.00 -14.12 -10.08
C LEU A 73 -11.78 -15.53 -9.52
N GLY A 74 -11.48 -15.67 -8.22
CA GLY A 74 -11.29 -16.98 -7.60
C GLY A 74 -12.54 -17.87 -7.59
N SER A 75 -13.73 -17.29 -7.80
CA SER A 75 -14.99 -18.02 -7.96
C SER A 75 -15.38 -18.31 -9.42
N HIS A 76 -14.63 -17.77 -10.38
CA HIS A 76 -14.94 -17.86 -11.81
C HIS A 76 -14.25 -19.09 -12.44
N PRO A 77 -14.96 -19.90 -13.25
CA PRO A 77 -14.42 -21.14 -13.80
C PRO A 77 -13.26 -20.98 -14.78
N ASP A 78 -13.07 -19.80 -15.37
CA ASP A 78 -11.94 -19.51 -16.28
C ASP A 78 -10.65 -19.15 -15.55
N PHE A 79 -10.69 -19.05 -14.22
CA PHE A 79 -9.58 -18.57 -13.42
C PHE A 79 -9.10 -19.62 -12.43
N TRP A 80 -7.80 -19.66 -12.25
CA TRP A 80 -7.17 -20.18 -11.04
C TRP A 80 -6.48 -19.00 -10.36
N MET A 81 -6.85 -18.70 -9.13
CA MET A 81 -6.19 -17.66 -8.33
C MET A 81 -5.25 -18.31 -7.32
N PRO A 82 -4.00 -17.81 -7.18
CA PRO A 82 -3.07 -18.30 -6.17
C PRO A 82 -3.71 -18.32 -4.79
N PRO A 83 -3.43 -19.33 -3.94
CA PRO A 83 -4.08 -19.45 -2.63
C PRO A 83 -3.77 -18.28 -1.69
N ILE A 84 -2.67 -17.56 -1.95
CA ILE A 84 -2.24 -16.39 -1.19
C ILE A 84 -2.65 -15.13 -1.96
N LYS A 85 -3.47 -14.28 -1.34
CA LYS A 85 -3.71 -12.92 -1.82
C LYS A 85 -2.55 -12.01 -1.41
N GLU A 86 -2.21 -11.04 -2.26
CA GLU A 86 -1.15 -10.04 -2.04
C GLU A 86 0.22 -10.71 -1.87
N LEU A 87 0.80 -11.18 -2.97
CA LEU A 87 2.09 -11.89 -2.96
C LEU A 87 3.22 -11.00 -2.44
N HIS A 88 3.17 -9.69 -2.70
CA HIS A 88 4.21 -8.75 -2.31
C HIS A 88 5.62 -9.16 -2.79
N TYR A 89 5.70 -9.77 -3.97
CA TYR A 89 6.97 -10.25 -4.51
C TYR A 89 7.85 -9.08 -4.97
N PHE A 90 7.30 -8.17 -5.78
CA PHE A 90 8.10 -7.08 -6.36
C PHE A 90 8.43 -5.95 -5.39
N ASP A 91 7.73 -5.83 -4.26
CA ASP A 91 7.98 -4.79 -3.24
C ASP A 91 8.66 -5.35 -1.97
N LYS A 92 8.44 -6.63 -1.63
CA LYS A 92 8.94 -7.23 -0.37
C LYS A 92 9.53 -8.63 -0.53
N LEU A 93 9.71 -9.12 -1.76
CA LEU A 93 10.18 -10.49 -2.05
C LEU A 93 9.33 -11.56 -1.33
N SER A 94 8.03 -11.34 -1.21
CA SER A 94 7.10 -12.28 -0.56
C SER A 94 7.45 -12.60 0.90
N ARG A 95 8.20 -11.73 1.57
CA ARG A 95 8.58 -11.86 3.00
C ARG A 95 7.48 -11.34 3.91
N THR A 96 6.29 -11.93 3.79
CA THR A 96 5.14 -11.60 4.64
C THR A 96 5.15 -12.47 5.90
N LYS A 97 4.64 -11.92 7.01
CA LYS A 97 4.59 -12.63 8.31
C LYS A 97 3.34 -13.49 8.49
N ALA A 98 2.41 -13.46 7.53
CA ALA A 98 1.15 -14.17 7.65
C ALA A 98 1.37 -15.67 7.43
N ALA A 99 0.72 -16.50 8.24
CA ALA A 99 0.70 -17.94 8.00
C ALA A 99 -0.02 -18.20 6.66
N PRO A 100 0.54 -19.06 5.78
CA PRO A 100 -0.13 -19.40 4.54
C PRO A 100 -1.45 -20.14 4.83
N PRO A 101 -2.48 -19.97 3.98
CA PRO A 101 -3.71 -20.72 4.09
C PRO A 101 -3.45 -22.22 3.84
N ARG A 102 -4.40 -23.06 4.24
CA ARG A 102 -4.35 -24.48 3.89
C ARG A 102 -4.54 -24.64 2.37
N PRO A 103 -3.75 -25.51 1.71
CA PRO A 103 -3.92 -25.80 0.29
C PRO A 103 -5.26 -26.47 0.04
N ARG A 104 -5.90 -26.13 -1.08
CA ARG A 104 -7.14 -26.77 -1.52
C ARG A 104 -6.87 -28.00 -2.39
N ASP A 105 -5.80 -27.95 -3.18
CA ASP A 105 -5.41 -28.97 -4.13
C ASP A 105 -3.88 -28.98 -4.35
N GLU A 106 -3.40 -29.84 -5.25
CA GLU A 106 -1.97 -29.97 -5.59
C GLU A 106 -1.39 -28.69 -6.21
N ARG A 107 -2.20 -27.91 -6.93
CA ARG A 107 -1.73 -26.65 -7.54
C ARG A 107 -1.38 -25.62 -6.48
N ASP A 108 -2.21 -25.52 -5.43
CA ASP A 108 -1.94 -24.68 -4.28
C ASP A 108 -0.65 -25.11 -3.54
N LEU A 109 -0.43 -26.43 -3.38
CA LEU A 109 0.79 -26.97 -2.78
C LEU A 109 2.03 -26.55 -3.57
N CYS A 110 2.05 -26.78 -4.89
CA CYS A 110 3.15 -26.38 -5.76
C CYS A 110 3.41 -24.87 -5.70
N PHE A 111 2.35 -24.05 -5.73
CA PHE A 111 2.48 -22.60 -5.61
C PHE A 111 3.15 -22.19 -4.28
N MET A 112 2.70 -22.78 -3.17
CA MET A 112 3.21 -22.43 -1.84
C MET A 112 4.67 -22.86 -1.62
N GLU A 113 5.08 -23.98 -2.20
CA GLU A 113 6.49 -24.40 -2.20
C GLU A 113 7.35 -23.45 -3.03
N GLY A 114 6.88 -23.11 -4.25
CA GLY A 114 7.55 -22.18 -5.14
C GLY A 114 7.75 -20.80 -4.51
N ILE A 115 6.69 -20.23 -3.91
CA ILE A 115 6.78 -18.89 -3.31
C ILE A 115 7.67 -18.90 -2.07
N ARG A 116 7.68 -19.98 -1.29
CA ARG A 116 8.60 -20.14 -0.13
C ARG A 116 10.05 -20.16 -0.59
N SER A 117 10.35 -20.87 -1.67
CA SER A 117 11.68 -20.92 -2.27
C SER A 117 12.12 -19.52 -2.74
N LEU A 118 11.24 -18.81 -3.45
CA LEU A 118 11.49 -17.44 -3.91
C LEU A 118 11.73 -16.45 -2.77
N SER A 119 10.96 -16.53 -1.67
CA SER A 119 11.09 -15.60 -0.53
C SER A 119 12.46 -15.64 0.15
N GLY A 120 13.20 -16.75 -0.01
CA GLY A 120 14.57 -16.91 0.51
C GLY A 120 15.62 -16.15 -0.29
N GLN A 121 15.31 -15.72 -1.52
CA GLN A 121 16.26 -15.02 -2.38
C GLN A 121 16.40 -13.54 -1.99
N SER A 122 17.52 -12.91 -2.35
CA SER A 122 17.84 -11.50 -2.07
C SER A 122 17.50 -10.53 -3.20
N HIS A 123 17.01 -11.04 -4.33
CA HIS A 123 16.73 -10.27 -5.54
C HIS A 123 15.41 -10.72 -6.19
N ILE A 124 14.93 -9.92 -7.15
CA ILE A 124 13.76 -10.27 -7.97
C ILE A 124 14.23 -11.21 -9.08
N ASP A 125 13.67 -12.40 -9.07
CA ASP A 125 13.83 -13.47 -10.05
C ASP A 125 12.52 -13.62 -10.84
N LEU A 126 12.48 -12.97 -12.00
CA LEU A 126 11.29 -12.93 -12.85
C LEU A 126 10.94 -14.30 -13.43
N GLU A 127 11.94 -15.15 -13.66
CA GLU A 127 11.73 -16.48 -14.21
C GLU A 127 11.03 -17.37 -13.20
N ASN A 128 11.59 -17.50 -11.99
CA ASN A 128 10.96 -18.33 -10.97
C ASN A 128 9.64 -17.73 -10.46
N TYR A 129 9.49 -16.40 -10.46
CA TYR A 129 8.18 -15.77 -10.23
C TYR A 129 7.15 -16.16 -11.28
N ALA A 130 7.53 -16.20 -12.56
CA ALA A 130 6.65 -16.65 -13.63
C ALA A 130 6.20 -18.10 -13.39
N ARG A 131 7.15 -18.98 -13.02
CA ARG A 131 6.89 -20.40 -12.77
C ARG A 131 5.90 -20.66 -11.63
N LEU A 132 5.69 -19.72 -10.70
CA LEU A 132 4.61 -19.82 -9.71
C LEU A 132 3.24 -20.05 -10.36
N PHE A 133 3.06 -19.60 -11.60
CA PHE A 133 1.81 -19.67 -12.33
C PHE A 133 1.69 -20.90 -13.24
N GLU A 134 2.71 -21.76 -13.33
CA GLU A 134 2.62 -23.04 -14.06
C GLU A 134 1.40 -23.90 -13.67
N PRO A 135 1.05 -24.03 -12.37
CA PRO A 135 -0.08 -24.87 -11.97
C PRO A 135 -1.44 -24.43 -12.50
N LYS A 136 -1.57 -23.20 -13.03
CA LYS A 136 -2.85 -22.70 -13.60
C LYS A 136 -3.30 -23.48 -14.83
N GLY A 137 -2.38 -24.13 -15.54
CA GLY A 137 -2.66 -24.79 -16.82
C GLY A 137 -3.21 -23.80 -17.85
N SER A 138 -4.37 -24.12 -18.44
CA SER A 138 -5.06 -23.27 -19.41
C SER A 138 -5.88 -22.13 -18.80
N LEU A 139 -6.00 -22.06 -17.48
CA LEU A 139 -6.78 -21.03 -16.80
C LEU A 139 -6.03 -19.69 -16.77
N LEU A 140 -6.81 -18.62 -16.59
CA LEU A 140 -6.26 -17.29 -16.31
C LEU A 140 -5.84 -17.19 -14.84
N SER A 141 -4.72 -16.53 -14.59
CA SER A 141 -4.22 -16.27 -13.24
C SER A 141 -3.47 -14.94 -13.17
N GLY A 142 -3.35 -14.39 -11.96
CA GLY A 142 -2.63 -13.14 -11.76
C GLY A 142 -2.28 -12.87 -10.31
N ASP A 143 -1.54 -11.78 -10.11
CA ASP A 143 -1.11 -11.29 -8.80
C ASP A 143 -1.84 -9.98 -8.48
N ILE A 144 -2.57 -10.01 -7.36
CA ILE A 144 -3.32 -8.87 -6.84
C ILE A 144 -2.59 -8.38 -5.59
N SER A 145 -1.62 -7.49 -5.79
CA SER A 145 -0.82 -6.86 -4.74
C SER A 145 -0.98 -5.34 -4.82
N PRO A 146 -1.89 -4.74 -4.03
CA PRO A 146 -2.28 -3.33 -4.21
C PRO A 146 -1.16 -2.31 -3.93
N THR A 147 -0.07 -2.75 -3.28
CA THR A 147 1.12 -1.92 -3.03
C THR A 147 2.04 -1.84 -4.24
N TYR A 148 1.83 -2.65 -5.29
CA TYR A 148 2.58 -2.51 -6.54
C TYR A 148 2.36 -1.15 -7.22
N SER A 149 1.28 -0.44 -6.86
CA SER A 149 1.06 0.95 -7.20
C SER A 149 2.24 1.87 -6.88
N MET A 150 3.07 1.51 -5.89
CA MET A 150 4.24 2.27 -5.45
C MET A 150 5.57 1.78 -6.04
N LEU A 151 5.57 0.77 -6.93
CA LEU A 151 6.79 0.37 -7.63
C LEU A 151 7.37 1.57 -8.39
N ASN A 152 8.70 1.60 -8.45
CA ASN A 152 9.44 2.62 -9.18
C ASN A 152 9.49 2.27 -10.67
N ASP A 153 9.94 3.25 -11.46
CA ASP A 153 10.04 3.18 -12.91
C ASP A 153 10.90 1.99 -13.39
N GLU A 154 12.05 1.75 -12.75
CA GLU A 154 12.96 0.65 -13.09
C GLU A 154 12.31 -0.73 -12.94
N ILE A 155 11.61 -0.98 -11.83
CA ILE A 155 10.96 -2.28 -11.59
C ILE A 155 9.79 -2.46 -12.55
N ILE A 156 8.98 -1.42 -12.79
CA ILE A 156 7.85 -1.49 -13.72
C ILE A 156 8.34 -1.82 -15.13
N GLU A 157 9.37 -1.12 -15.61
CA GLU A 157 9.96 -1.37 -16.94
C GLU A 157 10.45 -2.81 -17.08
N ARG A 158 11.13 -3.33 -16.06
CA ARG A 158 11.62 -4.72 -16.05
C ARG A 158 10.50 -5.75 -16.11
N ILE A 159 9.45 -5.57 -15.30
CA ILE A 159 8.28 -6.47 -15.28
C ILE A 159 7.62 -6.48 -16.66
N VAL A 160 7.34 -5.29 -17.23
CA VAL A 160 6.62 -5.19 -18.51
C VAL A 160 7.46 -5.69 -19.68
N SER A 161 8.78 -5.45 -19.64
CA SER A 161 9.71 -5.96 -20.67
C SER A 161 9.79 -7.50 -20.65
N TYR A 162 9.76 -8.11 -19.46
CA TYR A 162 9.82 -9.56 -19.31
C TYR A 162 8.47 -10.24 -19.60
N PHE A 163 7.35 -9.58 -19.29
CA PHE A 163 6.00 -10.06 -19.54
C PHE A 163 5.25 -9.19 -20.57
N PRO A 164 5.58 -9.29 -21.87
CA PRO A 164 5.05 -8.37 -22.89
C PRO A 164 3.53 -8.44 -23.11
N ASN A 165 2.90 -9.56 -22.71
CA ASN A 165 1.46 -9.78 -22.85
C ASN A 165 0.66 -9.46 -21.57
N LEU A 166 1.34 -9.05 -20.49
CA LEU A 166 0.76 -8.83 -19.17
C LEU A 166 -0.30 -7.73 -19.20
N LYS A 167 -1.49 -8.04 -18.70
CA LYS A 167 -2.54 -7.05 -18.47
C LYS A 167 -2.38 -6.43 -17.08
N VAL A 168 -2.58 -5.12 -16.98
CA VAL A 168 -2.48 -4.39 -15.71
C VAL A 168 -3.80 -3.71 -15.40
N ILE A 169 -4.32 -4.00 -14.20
CA ILE A 169 -5.54 -3.42 -13.66
C ILE A 169 -5.18 -2.49 -12.50
N PHE A 170 -5.80 -1.31 -12.50
CA PHE A 170 -5.82 -0.41 -11.36
C PHE A 170 -7.26 -0.08 -10.96
N LEU A 171 -7.67 -0.51 -9.77
CA LEU A 171 -8.94 -0.17 -9.14
C LEU A 171 -8.79 1.13 -8.34
N ALA A 172 -9.15 2.23 -8.97
CA ALA A 172 -9.09 3.56 -8.40
C ALA A 172 -10.29 3.81 -7.47
N ARG A 173 -10.08 4.65 -6.47
CA ARG A 173 -11.13 5.16 -5.56
C ARG A 173 -10.87 6.63 -5.33
N ASP A 174 -11.93 7.38 -5.09
CA ASP A 174 -11.85 8.80 -4.73
C ASP A 174 -10.75 9.00 -3.66
N PRO A 175 -9.79 9.92 -3.87
CA PRO A 175 -8.67 10.14 -2.95
C PRO A 175 -9.10 10.36 -1.49
N VAL A 176 -10.21 11.09 -1.27
CA VAL A 176 -10.74 11.38 0.06
C VAL A 176 -11.27 10.11 0.72
N ASP A 177 -12.15 9.39 0.03
CA ASP A 177 -12.74 8.16 0.57
C ASP A 177 -11.72 7.02 0.70
N ARG A 178 -10.71 6.97 -0.18
CA ARG A 178 -9.61 6.01 -0.09
C ARG A 178 -8.73 6.29 1.12
N ALA A 179 -8.31 7.55 1.32
CA ALA A 179 -7.53 7.95 2.47
C ALA A 179 -8.28 7.68 3.78
N TRP A 180 -9.55 8.06 3.86
CA TRP A 180 -10.38 7.81 5.03
C TRP A 180 -10.58 6.32 5.32
N SER A 181 -10.74 5.51 4.27
CA SER A 181 -10.83 4.06 4.40
C SER A 181 -9.52 3.43 4.87
N GLN A 182 -8.37 4.01 4.51
CA GLN A 182 -7.06 3.59 5.02
C GLN A 182 -6.90 3.96 6.49
N LEU A 183 -7.28 5.17 6.91
CA LEU A 183 -7.26 5.58 8.32
C LEU A 183 -8.14 4.66 9.18
N SER A 184 -9.36 4.39 8.72
CA SER A 184 -10.29 3.47 9.41
C SER A 184 -9.70 2.06 9.57
N MET A 185 -9.00 1.57 8.55
CA MET A 185 -8.32 0.27 8.62
C MET A 185 -7.11 0.32 9.56
N GLY A 186 -6.32 1.39 9.50
CA GLY A 186 -5.13 1.58 10.32
C GLY A 186 -5.48 1.59 11.81
N VAL A 187 -6.51 2.33 12.21
CA VAL A 187 -7.02 2.33 13.60
C VAL A 187 -7.51 0.95 14.00
N ARG A 188 -8.32 0.29 13.17
CA ARG A 188 -8.86 -1.05 13.47
C ARG A 188 -7.78 -2.13 13.63
N LEU A 189 -6.69 -2.03 12.87
CA LEU A 189 -5.58 -2.98 12.93
C LEU A 189 -4.48 -2.57 13.92
N GLY A 190 -4.66 -1.46 14.67
CA GLY A 190 -3.66 -0.95 15.61
C GLY A 190 -2.39 -0.40 14.96
N MET A 191 -2.43 -0.10 13.65
CA MET A 191 -1.31 0.53 12.93
C MET A 191 -1.29 2.05 13.11
N ILE A 192 -2.42 2.63 13.50
CA ILE A 192 -2.62 4.05 13.80
C ILE A 192 -3.33 4.11 15.15
N SER A 193 -2.82 4.92 16.07
CA SER A 193 -3.49 5.14 17.36
C SER A 193 -4.89 5.73 17.13
N PRO A 194 -5.91 5.36 17.92
CA PRO A 194 -7.18 6.06 17.91
C PRO A 194 -6.97 7.58 18.11
N PHE A 195 -7.73 8.39 17.39
CA PHE A 195 -7.59 9.84 17.33
C PHE A 195 -8.99 10.47 17.20
N ASP A 196 -9.14 11.76 17.52
CA ASP A 196 -10.40 12.47 17.34
C ASP A 196 -10.65 12.73 15.85
N VAL A 197 -11.62 11.99 15.29
CA VAL A 197 -12.01 12.10 13.88
C VAL A 197 -12.66 13.43 13.52
N THR A 198 -13.00 14.26 14.51
CA THR A 198 -13.57 15.60 14.33
C THR A 198 -12.52 16.72 14.43
N ASP A 199 -11.34 16.43 14.97
CA ASP A 199 -10.21 17.34 14.99
C ASP A 199 -9.49 17.31 13.63
N ILE A 200 -9.45 18.47 12.97
CA ILE A 200 -8.87 18.61 11.64
C ILE A 200 -7.35 18.48 11.66
N GLU A 201 -6.68 18.92 12.72
CA GLU A 201 -5.23 18.83 12.84
C GLU A 201 -4.81 17.37 13.00
N GLU A 202 -5.48 16.62 13.88
CA GLU A 202 -5.23 15.18 14.04
C GLU A 202 -5.50 14.40 12.75
N VAL A 203 -6.59 14.73 12.03
CA VAL A 203 -6.88 14.13 10.72
C VAL A 203 -5.74 14.40 9.73
N ILE A 204 -5.29 15.66 9.61
CA ILE A 204 -4.21 16.02 8.67
C ILE A 204 -2.90 15.32 9.03
N GLN A 205 -2.54 15.26 10.32
CA GLN A 205 -1.33 14.53 10.74
C GLN A 205 -1.38 13.06 10.34
N ASN A 206 -2.54 12.42 10.48
CA ASN A 206 -2.73 11.05 10.05
C ASN A 206 -2.73 10.88 8.52
N LEU A 207 -3.21 11.88 7.75
CA LEU A 207 -3.11 11.88 6.29
C LEU A 207 -1.66 11.95 5.79
N LEU A 208 -0.78 12.62 6.53
CA LEU A 208 0.64 12.75 6.20
C LEU A 208 1.43 11.43 6.38
N ASN A 209 0.85 10.42 7.04
CA ASN A 209 1.46 9.10 7.10
C ASN A 209 1.75 8.60 5.66
N PRO A 210 2.99 8.19 5.34
CA PRO A 210 3.36 7.81 3.97
C PRO A 210 2.49 6.73 3.34
N GLY A 211 2.01 5.76 4.14
CA GLY A 211 1.10 4.71 3.66
C GLY A 211 -0.32 5.22 3.34
N VAL A 212 -0.69 6.38 3.87
CA VAL A 212 -1.95 7.05 3.55
C VAL A 212 -1.73 8.01 2.37
N LEU A 213 -0.74 8.89 2.46
CA LEU A 213 -0.52 9.96 1.48
C LEU A 213 -0.20 9.42 0.09
N SER A 214 0.86 8.60 -0.01
CA SER A 214 1.41 8.17 -1.31
C SER A 214 0.43 7.31 -2.10
N LEU A 215 -0.36 6.48 -1.40
CA LEU A 215 -1.39 5.62 -2.01
C LEU A 215 -2.68 6.37 -2.37
N SER A 216 -2.83 7.64 -1.96
CA SER A 216 -4.01 8.47 -2.27
C SER A 216 -3.80 9.40 -3.47
N HIS A 217 -2.80 9.13 -4.32
CA HIS A 217 -2.53 9.88 -5.56
C HIS A 217 -2.70 9.00 -6.81
N PRO A 218 -3.94 8.56 -7.14
CA PRO A 218 -4.19 7.69 -8.28
C PRO A 218 -3.72 8.28 -9.62
N SER A 219 -3.77 9.60 -9.82
CA SER A 219 -3.31 10.24 -11.06
C SER A 219 -1.82 9.97 -11.30
N LYS A 220 -0.99 10.14 -10.27
CA LYS A 220 0.46 9.90 -10.32
C LYS A 220 0.77 8.41 -10.52
N ILE A 221 0.03 7.54 -9.85
CA ILE A 221 0.20 6.08 -9.95
C ILE A 221 -0.12 5.61 -11.38
N VAL A 222 -1.29 6.00 -11.91
CA VAL A 222 -1.73 5.61 -13.25
C VAL A 222 -0.79 6.17 -14.31
N ALA A 223 -0.38 7.45 -14.18
CA ALA A 223 0.58 8.05 -15.10
C ALA A 223 1.90 7.28 -15.12
N ARG A 224 2.42 6.85 -13.96
CA ARG A 224 3.65 6.05 -13.87
C ARG A 224 3.55 4.74 -14.63
N TRP A 225 2.51 3.95 -14.36
CA TRP A 225 2.32 2.65 -15.02
C TRP A 225 2.07 2.80 -16.53
N LYS A 226 1.30 3.81 -16.95
CA LYS A 226 1.01 4.07 -18.38
C LYS A 226 2.25 4.50 -19.19
N ARG A 227 3.37 4.89 -18.56
CA ARG A 227 4.63 5.14 -19.28
C ARG A 227 5.22 3.88 -19.89
N TYR A 228 4.98 2.73 -19.26
CA TYR A 228 5.61 1.46 -19.62
C TYR A 228 4.59 0.45 -20.19
N VAL A 229 3.38 0.41 -19.63
CA VAL A 229 2.34 -0.52 -20.08
C VAL A 229 1.60 0.04 -21.28
N ARG A 230 1.47 -0.77 -22.32
CA ARG A 230 0.71 -0.41 -23.52
C ARG A 230 -0.74 -0.03 -23.20
N PRO A 231 -1.35 0.94 -23.91
CA PRO A 231 -2.72 1.39 -23.63
C PRO A 231 -3.81 0.29 -23.73
N ASP A 232 -3.62 -0.71 -24.57
CA ASP A 232 -4.52 -1.87 -24.71
C ASP A 232 -4.36 -2.90 -23.57
N ARG A 233 -3.27 -2.82 -22.81
CA ARG A 233 -2.91 -3.71 -21.70
C ARG A 233 -3.06 -3.06 -20.33
N PHE A 234 -3.41 -1.78 -20.25
CA PHE A 234 -3.67 -1.09 -18.99
C PHE A 234 -5.14 -0.65 -18.90
N ARG A 235 -5.81 -1.03 -17.81
CA ARG A 235 -7.18 -0.55 -17.52
C ARG A 235 -7.29 -0.01 -16.10
N THR A 236 -7.99 1.12 -16.01
CA THR A 236 -8.43 1.70 -14.75
C THR A 236 -9.92 1.44 -14.58
N TYR A 237 -10.30 0.97 -13.41
CA TYR A 237 -11.67 0.75 -12.98
C TYR A 237 -11.93 1.55 -11.71
N PHE A 238 -13.19 1.88 -11.43
CA PHE A 238 -13.53 2.78 -10.33
C PHE A 238 -14.35 2.06 -9.26
N PHE A 239 -14.04 2.35 -8.00
CA PHE A 239 -14.79 1.86 -6.86
C PHE A 239 -16.25 2.34 -6.89
N ASP A 240 -16.53 3.52 -7.44
CA ASP A 240 -17.89 4.02 -7.62
C ASP A 240 -18.73 3.10 -8.53
N ASP A 241 -18.11 2.51 -9.57
CA ASP A 241 -18.79 1.54 -10.44
C ASP A 241 -19.04 0.23 -9.71
N LEU A 242 -18.15 -0.13 -8.77
CA LEU A 242 -18.35 -1.28 -7.90
C LEU A 242 -19.56 -1.07 -6.98
N GLU A 243 -19.73 0.14 -6.44
CA GLU A 243 -20.88 0.47 -5.59
C GLU A 243 -22.18 0.60 -6.39
N ARG A 244 -22.11 1.16 -7.60
CA ARG A 244 -23.28 1.45 -8.44
C ARG A 244 -23.78 0.25 -9.24
N ASN A 245 -22.89 -0.46 -9.92
CA ASN A 245 -23.22 -1.59 -10.79
C ASN A 245 -22.10 -2.65 -10.79
N PRO A 246 -21.97 -3.43 -9.70
CA PRO A 246 -20.91 -4.42 -9.55
C PRO A 246 -20.95 -5.50 -10.65
N THR A 247 -22.13 -5.81 -11.18
CA THR A 247 -22.31 -6.80 -12.25
C THR A 247 -21.63 -6.34 -13.54
N GLU A 248 -21.91 -5.12 -14.00
CA GLU A 248 -21.28 -4.60 -15.23
C GLU A 248 -19.78 -4.38 -15.04
N LEU A 249 -19.36 -3.91 -13.85
CA LEU A 249 -17.93 -3.78 -13.55
C LEU A 249 -17.23 -5.13 -13.67
N ARG A 250 -17.79 -6.19 -13.08
CA ARG A 250 -17.26 -7.55 -13.19
C ARG A 250 -17.21 -8.00 -14.65
N ARG A 251 -18.29 -7.78 -15.39
CA ARG A 251 -18.41 -8.12 -16.82
C ARG A 251 -17.27 -7.48 -17.64
N SER A 252 -17.04 -6.19 -17.45
CA SER A 252 -15.97 -5.45 -18.13
C SER A 252 -14.58 -5.97 -17.75
N ILE A 253 -14.35 -6.31 -16.48
CA ILE A 253 -13.07 -6.85 -16.03
C ILE A 253 -12.80 -8.23 -16.65
N LEU A 254 -13.80 -9.13 -16.65
CA LEU A 254 -13.68 -10.45 -17.27
C LEU A 254 -13.34 -10.34 -18.76
N HIS A 255 -14.09 -9.49 -19.48
CA HIS A 255 -13.83 -9.23 -20.89
C HIS A 255 -12.42 -8.68 -21.12
N PHE A 256 -11.98 -7.70 -20.33
CA PHE A 256 -10.63 -7.16 -20.45
C PHE A 256 -9.55 -8.23 -20.20
N LEU A 257 -9.75 -9.10 -19.20
CA LEU A 257 -8.83 -10.19 -18.90
C LEU A 257 -8.85 -11.31 -19.96
N GLY A 258 -9.85 -11.34 -20.84
CA GLY A 258 -9.98 -12.31 -21.92
C GLY A 258 -10.78 -13.55 -21.54
N SER A 259 -11.56 -13.47 -20.46
CA SER A 259 -12.54 -14.48 -20.05
C SER A 259 -13.89 -14.18 -20.70
N ASP A 260 -14.76 -15.19 -20.77
CA ASP A 260 -16.14 -15.00 -21.23
C ASP A 260 -16.98 -14.31 -20.14
N PRO A 261 -17.43 -13.06 -20.37
CA PRO A 261 -18.23 -12.32 -19.39
C PRO A 261 -19.62 -12.91 -19.13
N GLU A 262 -20.16 -13.70 -20.04
CA GLU A 262 -21.48 -14.30 -19.93
C GLU A 262 -21.44 -15.66 -19.21
N LYS A 263 -20.24 -16.19 -18.97
CA LYS A 263 -20.07 -17.44 -18.26
C LYS A 263 -20.47 -17.28 -16.79
N PRO A 264 -21.31 -18.18 -16.24
CA PRO A 264 -21.75 -18.07 -14.85
C PRO A 264 -20.58 -18.09 -13.85
N SER A 265 -20.44 -17.01 -13.09
CA SER A 265 -19.40 -16.86 -12.07
C SER A 265 -19.81 -17.53 -10.75
N GLY A 266 -19.60 -18.84 -10.62
CA GLY A 266 -19.75 -19.58 -9.37
C GLY A 266 -21.04 -19.27 -8.57
N ARG A 267 -20.97 -19.35 -7.23
CA ARG A 267 -22.07 -18.97 -6.33
C ARG A 267 -21.96 -17.53 -5.81
N LEU A 268 -20.85 -16.85 -6.09
CA LEU A 268 -20.57 -15.53 -5.53
C LEU A 268 -21.26 -14.45 -6.36
N LYS A 269 -22.20 -13.73 -5.74
CA LYS A 269 -22.85 -12.60 -6.39
C LYS A 269 -21.86 -11.45 -6.59
N ALA A 270 -22.10 -10.64 -7.61
CA ALA A 270 -21.23 -9.52 -7.94
C ALA A 270 -21.20 -8.45 -6.85
N ASP A 271 -22.29 -8.27 -6.10
CA ASP A 271 -22.42 -7.32 -4.98
C ASP A 271 -21.85 -7.85 -3.64
N TYR A 272 -21.28 -9.05 -3.62
CA TYR A 272 -20.74 -9.63 -2.40
C TYR A 272 -19.59 -8.81 -1.83
N ASN A 273 -19.71 -8.42 -0.55
CA ASN A 273 -18.69 -7.67 0.17
C ASN A 273 -18.38 -8.33 1.53
N SER A 274 -17.25 -9.03 1.62
CA SER A 274 -16.80 -9.67 2.86
C SER A 274 -16.51 -8.70 4.01
N ASP A 275 -16.38 -7.41 3.72
CA ASP A 275 -16.04 -6.36 4.67
C ASP A 275 -17.24 -5.51 5.09
N ALA A 276 -18.46 -5.83 4.63
CA ALA A 276 -19.66 -5.00 4.84
C ALA A 276 -19.95 -4.71 6.32
N GLY A 277 -19.70 -5.67 7.23
CA GLY A 277 -19.94 -5.53 8.67
C GLY A 277 -18.83 -4.80 9.44
N ARG A 278 -17.74 -4.36 8.80
CA ARG A 278 -16.61 -3.74 9.51
C ARG A 278 -16.92 -2.29 9.85
N LYS A 279 -16.87 -1.95 11.15
CA LYS A 279 -17.02 -0.57 11.63
C LYS A 279 -15.95 0.34 11.00
N LYS A 280 -16.40 1.45 10.41
CA LYS A 280 -15.55 2.51 9.85
C LYS A 280 -15.58 3.72 10.77
N LEU A 281 -14.53 4.55 10.70
CA LEU A 281 -14.54 5.86 11.34
C LEU A 281 -15.63 6.72 10.68
N ARG A 282 -16.34 7.53 11.47
CA ARG A 282 -17.38 8.42 10.96
C ARG A 282 -16.74 9.58 10.20
N LEU A 283 -17.03 9.69 8.90
CA LEU A 283 -16.62 10.82 8.07
C LEU A 283 -17.75 11.86 8.04
N THR A 284 -17.58 12.99 8.71
CA THR A 284 -18.53 14.11 8.64
C THR A 284 -18.30 14.93 7.38
N ASP A 285 -19.30 15.70 6.93
CA ASP A 285 -19.17 16.56 5.75
C ASP A 285 -18.09 17.63 5.93
N LYS A 286 -17.97 18.19 7.14
CA LYS A 286 -16.90 19.13 7.50
C LYS A 286 -15.53 18.50 7.26
N VAL A 287 -15.28 17.33 7.86
CA VAL A 287 -13.99 16.62 7.73
C VAL A 287 -13.74 16.24 6.27
N ARG A 288 -14.75 15.71 5.56
CA ARG A 288 -14.67 15.42 4.12
C ARG A 288 -14.21 16.63 3.31
N ALA A 289 -14.80 17.81 3.56
CA ALA A 289 -14.41 19.04 2.86
C ALA A 289 -12.96 19.45 3.14
N HIS A 290 -12.46 19.28 4.37
CA HIS A 290 -11.07 19.54 4.71
C HIS A 290 -10.11 18.56 4.01
N ILE A 291 -10.43 17.26 3.99
CA ILE A 291 -9.62 16.25 3.28
C ILE A 291 -9.65 16.51 1.77
N ALA A 292 -10.80 16.90 1.20
CA ALA A 292 -10.91 17.26 -0.21
C ALA A 292 -10.05 18.49 -0.55
N ARG A 293 -9.99 19.48 0.35
CA ARG A 293 -9.08 20.63 0.22
C ARG A 293 -7.61 20.20 0.29
N PHE A 294 -7.26 19.27 1.17
CA PHE A 294 -5.92 18.71 1.27
C PHE A 294 -5.49 18.01 -0.04
N PHE A 295 -6.39 17.24 -0.68
CA PHE A 295 -6.13 16.57 -1.96
C PHE A 295 -6.56 17.40 -3.19
N LYS A 296 -6.73 18.71 -3.08
CA LYS A 296 -7.32 19.56 -4.15
C LYS A 296 -6.62 19.41 -5.50
N ASP A 297 -5.29 19.39 -5.51
CA ASP A 297 -4.53 19.26 -6.75
C ASP A 297 -4.61 17.86 -7.35
N GLU A 298 -4.68 16.83 -6.50
CA GLU A 298 -4.90 15.45 -6.95
C GLU A 298 -6.30 15.28 -7.55
N LEU A 299 -7.32 15.83 -6.90
CA LEU A 299 -8.70 15.81 -7.40
C LEU A 299 -8.80 16.52 -8.76
N ARG A 300 -8.15 17.68 -8.90
CA ARG A 300 -8.03 18.40 -10.18
C ARG A 300 -7.35 17.54 -11.24
N ALA A 301 -6.21 16.94 -10.91
CA ALA A 301 -5.45 16.09 -11.82
C ALA A 301 -6.26 14.88 -12.28
N CYS A 302 -7.04 14.25 -11.39
CA CYS A 302 -7.94 13.15 -11.74
C CYS A 302 -9.02 13.61 -12.73
N ALA A 303 -9.63 14.76 -12.49
CA ALA A 303 -10.70 15.29 -13.36
C ALA A 303 -10.23 15.65 -14.77
N THR A 304 -8.99 16.09 -14.94
CA THR A 304 -8.40 16.41 -16.25
C THR A 304 -7.77 15.21 -16.96
N SER A 305 -7.54 14.12 -16.23
CA SER A 305 -6.89 12.92 -16.76
C SER A 305 -7.90 11.85 -17.18
N SER A 306 -7.43 10.82 -17.88
CA SER A 306 -8.16 9.57 -18.16
C SER A 306 -8.40 8.69 -16.90
N VAL A 307 -8.46 9.33 -15.74
CA VAL A 307 -8.71 8.76 -14.40
C VAL A 307 -9.83 9.59 -13.76
N SER A 308 -10.96 9.70 -14.45
CA SER A 308 -12.15 10.38 -13.96
C SER A 308 -13.36 9.46 -14.04
N SER A 309 -13.98 9.24 -12.88
CA SER A 309 -15.38 8.81 -12.78
C SER A 309 -16.26 10.07 -12.86
N PRO A 310 -17.47 10.01 -13.46
CA PRO A 310 -18.43 11.12 -13.44
C PRO A 310 -18.76 11.65 -12.04
N SER A 311 -18.53 10.86 -10.99
CA SER A 311 -18.79 11.30 -9.60
C SER A 311 -17.70 12.24 -9.07
N TRP A 312 -16.44 12.09 -9.48
CA TRP A 312 -15.29 12.85 -8.94
C TRP A 312 -15.26 14.29 -9.46
N SER A 313 -15.76 14.52 -10.67
CA SER A 313 -15.95 15.87 -11.22
C SER A 313 -17.03 16.67 -10.48
N THR A 314 -18.00 16.02 -9.85
CA THR A 314 -19.07 16.68 -9.08
C THR A 314 -18.54 17.31 -7.78
N ILE A 315 -17.54 16.69 -7.14
CA ILE A 315 -16.89 17.25 -5.93
C ILE A 315 -16.14 18.55 -6.25
N LEU A 316 -15.47 18.63 -7.41
CA LEU A 316 -14.81 19.86 -7.87
C LEU A 316 -15.80 21.01 -8.13
N ILE A 317 -16.98 20.69 -8.67
CA ILE A 317 -18.06 21.66 -8.92
C ILE A 317 -18.68 22.13 -7.60
N SER A 318 -18.74 21.28 -6.57
CA SER A 318 -19.20 21.67 -5.23
C SER A 318 -18.17 22.55 -4.50
N LEU A 319 -16.88 22.22 -4.60
CA LEU A 319 -15.79 23.00 -3.98
C LEU A 319 -15.63 24.40 -4.59
N SER A 320 -15.97 24.61 -5.86
CA SER A 320 -15.98 25.95 -6.47
C SER A 320 -17.15 26.81 -5.99
N ARG A 321 -18.28 26.20 -5.58
CA ARG A 321 -19.46 26.92 -5.05
C ARG A 321 -19.35 27.31 -3.57
N VAL A 322 -18.44 26.69 -2.80
CA VAL A 322 -18.19 26.99 -1.38
C VAL A 322 -17.11 28.08 -1.19
N THR A 323 -16.60 28.68 -2.27
CA THR A 323 -15.63 29.80 -2.17
C THR A 323 -16.30 31.12 -1.80
N GLY A 324 -16.73 31.23 -0.53
CA GLY A 324 -16.55 32.49 0.19
C GLY A 324 -15.05 32.72 0.39
N SER A 325 -14.60 33.96 0.24
CA SER A 325 -13.21 34.41 0.17
C SER A 325 -12.25 33.70 1.15
N PRO A 326 -11.00 33.41 0.74
CA PRO A 326 -10.04 32.75 1.62
C PRO A 326 -9.62 33.71 2.74
N GLU A 327 -9.90 33.34 4.00
CA GLU A 327 -9.10 33.88 5.10
C GLU A 327 -7.66 33.35 4.95
N PRO A 328 -6.65 34.23 4.97
CA PRO A 328 -5.27 33.80 4.95
C PRO A 328 -4.91 33.08 6.25
N TRP A 329 -4.22 31.94 6.13
CA TRP A 329 -3.62 31.24 7.26
C TRP A 329 -2.56 32.12 7.94
N PRO A 330 -2.42 32.10 9.28
CA PRO A 330 -1.38 32.85 9.96
C PRO A 330 -0.01 32.26 9.61
N GLU A 331 0.93 33.13 9.19
CA GLU A 331 2.31 32.74 8.94
C GLU A 331 2.99 32.21 10.22
N PRO A 332 3.91 31.25 10.10
CA PRO A 332 4.64 30.73 11.24
C PRO A 332 5.55 31.82 11.83
N VAL A 333 5.27 32.22 13.07
CA VAL A 333 6.09 33.19 13.81
C VAL A 333 7.45 32.57 14.13
N HIS A 334 8.45 32.86 13.29
CA HIS A 334 9.86 32.66 13.63
C HIS A 334 10.29 33.72 14.66
N ARG A 335 10.22 33.40 15.95
CA ARG A 335 10.95 34.16 16.98
C ARG A 335 12.42 33.75 16.99
N TYR A 336 13.20 34.38 16.11
CA TYR A 336 14.65 34.55 16.32
C TYR A 336 14.85 35.84 17.12
N ASN A 337 15.15 35.72 18.41
CA ASN A 337 15.53 36.88 19.23
C ASN A 337 17.06 37.01 19.20
N LYS A 338 17.57 38.07 18.56
CA LYS A 338 18.97 38.51 18.64
C LYS A 338 18.99 39.95 19.15
N GLU A 339 19.52 40.16 20.34
CA GLU A 339 20.16 41.40 20.82
C GLU A 339 20.88 41.05 22.14
N THR A 340 22.16 40.68 22.09
CA THR A 340 23.36 41.52 22.37
C THR A 340 23.35 42.29 23.70
N ARG A 341 24.14 41.83 24.68
CA ARG A 341 25.21 42.58 25.38
C ARG A 341 25.92 41.71 26.45
N SER A 342 27.24 41.76 26.46
CA SER A 342 28.16 41.27 27.52
C SER A 342 28.84 42.50 28.16
N PRO A 343 29.75 42.36 29.15
CA PRO A 343 29.70 41.68 30.45
C PRO A 343 29.92 42.69 31.61
N SER A 344 29.82 42.27 32.90
CA SER A 344 30.70 42.65 34.04
C SER A 344 30.00 42.67 35.42
N THR A 345 30.76 42.20 36.42
CA THR A 345 30.76 42.59 37.84
C THR A 345 29.99 41.73 38.86
N VAL A 346 30.79 40.86 39.49
CA VAL A 346 30.83 40.37 40.88
C VAL A 346 30.01 41.16 41.91
N ILE A 347 29.30 40.46 42.81
CA ILE A 347 29.28 40.59 44.29
C ILE A 347 28.28 39.56 44.88
N ALA A 348 28.73 38.76 45.85
CA ALA A 348 27.92 38.06 46.86
C ALA A 348 28.20 38.73 48.24
N PRO A 349 27.62 38.33 49.40
CA PRO A 349 26.49 37.44 49.70
C PRO A 349 25.49 38.08 50.71
N CYS A 350 24.39 37.40 51.08
CA CYS A 350 23.87 37.52 52.46
C CYS A 350 23.07 36.29 52.92
N VAL A 351 23.32 35.92 54.16
CA VAL A 351 22.91 34.73 54.93
C VAL A 351 21.68 35.05 55.78
N ARG A 352 20.85 34.02 56.09
CA ARG A 352 20.05 33.75 57.33
C ARG A 352 18.78 32.99 56.97
N SER A 353 18.24 32.00 57.68
CA SER A 353 18.59 31.19 58.85
C SER A 353 17.62 29.98 58.87
N ILE A 354 18.04 28.85 59.43
CA ILE A 354 17.20 27.68 59.77
C ILE A 354 16.47 27.96 61.12
N PRO A 355 15.36 27.27 61.44
CA PRO A 355 15.51 26.24 62.48
C PRO A 355 14.79 24.91 62.18
N HIS A 356 15.44 23.83 62.63
CA HIS A 356 14.95 22.47 62.77
C HIS A 356 13.89 22.37 63.88
N ALA A 357 12.99 21.39 63.76
CA ALA A 357 12.45 20.66 64.91
C ALA A 357 12.22 19.18 64.56
N ASN A 358 12.79 18.32 65.39
CA ASN A 358 12.71 16.86 65.43
C ASN A 358 11.44 16.39 66.18
N GLY A 359 11.08 15.11 65.97
CA GLY A 359 10.28 14.27 66.88
C GLY A 359 9.28 13.42 66.11
N SER A 360 9.56 12.16 65.72
CA SER A 360 9.77 10.93 66.49
C SER A 360 8.48 10.29 67.05
N LYS A 361 8.42 8.95 66.85
CA LYS A 361 7.56 7.93 67.47
C LYS A 361 6.14 7.79 66.91
N ASP A 362 5.62 6.61 66.58
CA ASP A 362 6.00 5.21 66.92
C ASP A 362 5.97 4.28 65.71
#